data_AF-A0A939VA14-F1
#
_entry.id   AF-A0A939VA14-F1
#
_cell.length_a   1.000
_cell.length_b   1.000
_cell.length_c   1.000
_cell.angle_alpha   90.00
_cell.angle_beta   90.00
_cell.angle_gamma   90.00
#
_symmetry.space_group_name_H-M   'P 1'
#
loop_
_entity.id
_entity.type
_entity.pdbx_description
1 polymer ?
#
loop_
_entity_poly.entity_id
_entity_poly.type
_entity_poly.pdbx_seq_one_letter_code
_entity_poly.pdbx_strand_id
1 'polypeptide(L)'
;MAQPGGGVGGFGGFQQQTKLETSQEWKDVNYAGDDQTYHTCDIYLPKKEAASYPVVIHIYGSAWFSNNSKGAADLGTIVKALLDAGYAVVCPN
;
A
#
# COMPACT_ATOMS: atom_id res chain seq x y z
N MET A 1 -35.78 8.16 23.46
CA MET A 1 -34.57 8.97 23.29
C MET A 1 -33.41 8.02 23.04
N ALA A 2 -32.97 7.89 21.79
CA ALA A 2 -31.90 6.96 21.41
C ALA A 2 -30.55 7.68 21.53
N GLN A 3 -29.63 7.05 22.26
CA GLN A 3 -28.27 7.53 22.48
C GLN A 3 -27.47 7.37 21.17
N PRO A 4 -26.70 8.36 20.72
CA PRO A 4 -25.95 8.26 19.46
C PRO A 4 -24.80 7.26 19.64
N GLY A 5 -24.80 6.23 18.79
CA GLY A 5 -23.77 5.20 18.73
C GLY A 5 -22.46 5.77 18.21
N GLY A 6 -21.69 6.37 19.11
CA GLY A 6 -20.29 6.68 18.89
C GLY A 6 -19.42 5.47 19.17
N GLY A 7 -18.64 5.06 18.17
CA GLY A 7 -17.35 4.40 18.34
C GLY A 7 -17.31 2.91 18.05
N VAL A 8 -16.48 2.53 17.06
CA VAL A 8 -15.34 1.62 17.29
C VAL A 8 -14.32 1.81 16.18
N GLY A 9 -13.24 2.54 16.47
CA GLY A 9 -11.98 2.37 15.76
C GLY A 9 -11.35 1.08 16.27
N GLY A 10 -11.44 0.00 15.50
CA GLY A 10 -10.69 -1.23 15.77
C GLY A 10 -9.18 -1.04 15.59
N PHE A 11 -8.39 -2.04 15.98
CA PHE A 11 -6.95 -2.09 15.74
C PHE A 11 -6.65 -1.71 14.27
N GLY A 12 -5.92 -0.61 14.08
CA GLY A 12 -5.56 -0.07 12.76
C GLY A 12 -5.94 1.40 12.57
N GLY A 13 -7.01 1.89 13.23
CA GLY A 13 -7.49 3.27 13.09
C GLY A 13 -7.87 3.63 11.63
N PHE A 14 -8.46 4.81 11.45
CA PHE A 14 -8.62 5.37 10.10
C PHE A 14 -7.30 6.07 9.74
N GLN A 15 -6.46 5.42 8.93
CA GLN A 15 -5.25 6.04 8.42
C GLN A 15 -5.63 7.05 7.34
N GLN A 16 -5.26 8.31 7.56
CA GLN A 16 -5.51 9.39 6.62
C GLN A 16 -4.68 9.16 5.36
N GLN A 17 -5.32 9.26 4.18
CA GLN A 17 -4.69 9.01 2.89
C GLN A 17 -3.49 9.94 2.71
N THR A 18 -2.28 9.39 2.83
CA THR A 18 -1.04 10.15 2.78
C THR A 18 -0.49 10.06 1.37
N LYS A 19 -0.23 11.21 0.74
CA LYS A 19 0.47 11.27 -0.54
C LYS A 19 1.90 10.80 -0.33
N LEU A 20 2.30 9.74 -1.02
CA LEU A 20 3.69 9.28 -1.03
C LEU A 20 4.55 10.23 -1.86
N GLU A 21 5.76 10.48 -1.40
CA GLU A 21 6.76 11.23 -2.15
C GLU A 21 7.66 10.22 -2.88
N THR A 22 7.34 9.95 -4.15
CA THR A 22 8.04 8.98 -5.01
C THR A 22 8.70 9.69 -6.19
N SER A 23 9.77 9.09 -6.72
CA SER A 23 10.34 9.53 -8.01
C SER A 23 9.51 9.00 -9.18
N GLN A 24 8.98 7.79 -9.03
CA GLN A 24 8.13 7.14 -10.01
C GLN A 24 7.19 6.16 -9.30
N GLU A 25 5.99 6.00 -9.86
CA GLU A 25 5.07 4.97 -9.45
C GLU A 25 4.38 4.33 -10.65
N TRP A 26 4.07 3.04 -10.52
CA TRP A 26 3.20 2.31 -11.42
C TRP A 26 2.08 1.69 -10.60
N LYS A 27 0.86 1.84 -11.11
CA LYS A 27 -0.36 1.35 -10.47
C LYS A 27 -0.96 0.23 -11.31
N ASP A 28 -1.60 -0.72 -10.63
CA ASP A 28 -2.36 -1.79 -11.28
C ASP A 28 -1.57 -2.59 -12.34
N VAL A 29 -0.29 -2.83 -12.08
CA VAL A 29 0.57 -3.65 -12.94
C VAL A 29 0.15 -5.10 -12.78
N ASN A 30 -0.39 -5.72 -13.84
CA ASN A 30 -0.70 -7.14 -13.81
C ASN A 30 0.60 -7.97 -13.78
N TYR A 31 0.68 -8.91 -12.83
CA TYR A 31 1.86 -9.75 -12.63
C TYR A 31 1.65 -11.22 -13.06
N ALA A 32 0.47 -11.58 -13.57
CA ALA A 32 0.10 -12.96 -13.90
C ALA A 32 -0.15 -13.20 -15.41
N GLY A 33 -0.16 -12.15 -16.24
CA GLY A 33 -0.49 -12.23 -17.65
C GLY A 33 -1.99 -12.40 -17.93
N ASP A 34 -2.84 -11.96 -17.00
CA ASP A 34 -4.30 -11.99 -17.13
C ASP A 34 -4.92 -10.60 -16.91
N ASP A 35 -6.25 -10.54 -16.80
CA ASP A 35 -7.00 -9.30 -16.59
C ASP A 35 -7.63 -9.21 -15.18
N GLN A 36 -7.14 -10.00 -14.22
CA GLN A 36 -7.75 -10.11 -12.90
C GLN A 36 -7.19 -9.04 -11.94
N THR A 37 -8.06 -8.26 -11.30
CA THR A 37 -7.64 -7.20 -10.36
C THR A 37 -6.79 -7.74 -9.21
N TYR A 38 -7.10 -8.94 -8.73
CA TYR A 38 -6.36 -9.60 -7.66
C TYR A 38 -4.97 -10.10 -8.06
N HIS A 39 -4.64 -10.02 -9.35
CA HIS A 39 -3.29 -10.28 -9.87
C HIS A 39 -2.58 -9.00 -10.31
N THR A 40 -2.90 -7.87 -9.67
CA THR A 40 -2.21 -6.59 -9.92
C THR A 40 -1.40 -6.13 -8.71
N CYS A 41 -0.35 -5.36 -8.95
CA CYS A 41 0.45 -4.72 -7.90
C CYS A 41 0.67 -3.23 -8.17
N ASP A 42 1.04 -2.51 -7.11
CA ASP A 42 1.55 -1.15 -7.21
C ASP A 42 3.06 -1.16 -6.92
N ILE A 43 3.82 -0.37 -7.66
CA ILE A 43 5.28 -0.26 -7.55
C ILE A 43 5.63 1.19 -7.27
N TYR A 44 6.42 1.43 -6.22
CA TYR A 44 6.85 2.77 -5.80
C TYR A 44 8.37 2.83 -5.73
N LEU A 45 8.97 3.82 -6.39
CA LEU A 45 10.39 4.12 -6.27
C LEU A 45 10.63 5.26 -5.27
N PRO A 46 11.69 5.20 -4.46
CA PRO A 46 12.02 6.26 -3.52
C PRO A 46 12.36 7.56 -4.25
N LYS A 47 12.14 8.71 -3.61
CA LYS A 47 12.41 10.04 -4.19
C LYS A 47 13.86 10.23 -4.63
N LYS A 48 14.80 9.58 -3.93
CA LYS A 48 16.22 9.60 -4.30
C LYS A 48 16.46 8.64 -5.46
N GLU A 49 16.75 9.18 -6.64
CA GLU A 49 17.04 8.39 -7.84
C GLU A 49 18.35 7.60 -7.72
N ALA A 50 18.31 6.35 -8.18
CA ALA A 50 19.45 5.45 -8.29
C ALA A 50 19.26 4.49 -9.49
N ALA A 51 20.35 3.89 -9.96
CA ALA A 51 20.32 2.92 -11.05
C ALA A 51 19.56 1.62 -10.68
N SER A 52 19.51 1.27 -9.39
CA SER A 52 18.75 0.14 -8.86
C SER A 52 18.45 0.34 -7.38
N TYR A 53 17.45 -0.38 -6.86
CA TYR A 53 17.01 -0.30 -5.47
C TYR A 53 16.87 -1.70 -4.88
N PRO A 54 17.20 -1.92 -3.60
CA PRO A 54 16.69 -3.08 -2.88
C PRO A 54 15.16 -3.01 -2.81
N VAL A 55 14.50 -4.15 -2.97
CA VAL A 55 13.03 -4.24 -3.06
C VAL A 55 12.46 -4.86 -1.81
N VAL A 56 11.38 -4.27 -1.28
CA VAL A 56 10.53 -4.87 -0.26
C VAL A 56 9.13 -5.09 -0.82
N ILE A 57 8.59 -6.29 -0.65
CA ILE A 57 7.22 -6.62 -1.01
C ILE A 57 6.36 -6.53 0.26
N HIS A 58 5.35 -5.67 0.23
CA HIS A 58 4.45 -5.44 1.36
C HIS A 58 3.04 -5.96 1.04
N ILE A 59 2.56 -6.94 1.82
CA ILE A 59 1.24 -7.55 1.66
C ILE A 59 0.32 -7.00 2.76
N TYR A 60 -0.84 -6.49 2.36
CA TYR A 60 -1.83 -5.92 3.28
C TYR A 60 -2.51 -7.02 4.12
N GLY A 61 -2.89 -6.66 5.34
CA GLY A 61 -3.70 -7.52 6.19
C GLY A 61 -5.19 -7.40 5.88
N SER A 62 -5.85 -8.50 5.52
CA SER A 62 -7.29 -8.53 5.24
C SER A 62 -8.03 -9.70 5.89
N ALA A 63 -7.35 -10.50 6.71
CA ALA A 63 -7.83 -11.81 7.18
C ALA A 63 -8.36 -12.69 6.02
N TRP A 64 -7.69 -12.61 4.87
CA TRP A 64 -8.04 -13.29 3.61
C TRP A 64 -9.38 -12.90 2.98
N PHE A 65 -10.04 -11.83 3.43
CA PHE A 65 -11.33 -11.39 2.88
C PHE A 65 -11.22 -10.45 1.68
N SER A 66 -10.06 -9.86 1.44
CA SER A 66 -9.86 -8.89 0.36
C SER A 66 -8.82 -9.37 -0.64
N ASN A 67 -9.02 -8.92 -1.87
CA ASN A 67 -8.19 -9.18 -3.05
C ASN A 67 -7.89 -7.88 -3.84
N ASN A 68 -8.15 -6.72 -3.24
CA ASN A 68 -8.01 -5.40 -3.90
C ASN A 68 -7.61 -4.28 -2.93
N SER A 69 -7.06 -4.61 -1.75
CA SER A 69 -6.75 -3.63 -0.70
C SER A 69 -5.28 -3.26 -0.59
N LYS A 70 -4.49 -3.49 -1.64
CA LYS A 70 -3.13 -2.94 -1.73
C LYS A 70 -3.16 -1.44 -1.46
N GLY A 71 -2.31 -0.97 -0.54
CA GLY A 71 -2.18 0.45 -0.20
C GLY A 71 -3.33 1.07 0.63
N ALA A 72 -4.25 0.29 1.21
CA ALA A 72 -5.34 0.84 2.00
C ALA A 72 -4.88 1.48 3.33
N ALA A 73 -4.19 0.71 4.18
CA ALA A 73 -3.77 1.17 5.51
C ALA A 73 -2.30 1.59 5.56
N ASP A 74 -1.46 1.04 4.69
CA ASP A 74 -0.04 0.94 4.98
C ASP A 74 0.83 1.96 4.21
N LEU A 75 0.22 2.75 3.31
CA LEU A 75 0.97 3.74 2.50
C LEU A 75 1.62 4.81 3.38
N GLY A 76 0.84 5.42 4.28
CA GLY A 76 1.32 6.49 5.15
C GLY A 76 2.27 6.03 6.25
N THR A 77 2.45 4.72 6.45
CA THR A 77 3.23 4.15 7.54
C THR A 77 4.43 3.37 7.02
N ILE A 78 4.31 2.06 6.86
CA ILE A 78 5.45 1.19 6.55
C ILE A 78 5.97 1.44 5.14
N VAL A 79 5.11 1.67 4.15
CA VAL A 79 5.56 1.96 2.78
C VAL A 79 6.32 3.28 2.74
N LYS A 80 5.81 4.32 3.41
CA LYS A 80 6.53 5.59 3.52
C LYS A 80 7.91 5.41 4.19
N ALA A 81 7.98 4.68 5.31
CA ALA A 81 9.24 4.46 6.01
C ALA A 81 10.27 3.71 5.15
N LEU A 82 9.82 2.74 4.35
CA LEU A 82 10.68 1.99 3.44
C LEU A 82 11.19 2.86 2.27
N LEU A 83 10.31 3.70 1.69
CA LEU A 83 10.69 4.65 0.65
C LEU A 83 11.70 5.68 1.18
N ASP A 84 11.47 6.22 2.37
CA ASP A 84 12.40 7.15 3.04
C ASP A 84 13.77 6.50 3.32
N ALA A 85 13.79 5.18 3.57
CA ALA A 85 15.02 4.40 3.75
C ALA A 85 15.72 3.99 2.42
N GLY A 86 15.14 4.33 1.26
CA GLY A 86 15.72 4.07 -0.05
C GLY A 86 15.40 2.72 -0.68
N TYR A 87 14.37 2.02 -0.17
CA TYR A 87 13.86 0.81 -0.79
C TYR A 87 12.81 1.15 -1.85
N ALA A 88 12.79 0.39 -2.93
CA ALA A 88 11.60 0.31 -3.77
C ALA A 88 10.58 -0.59 -3.06
N VAL A 89 9.30 -0.23 -3.13
CA VAL A 89 8.23 -0.96 -2.45
C VAL A 89 7.23 -1.47 -3.48
N VAL A 90 6.87 -2.74 -3.38
CA VAL A 90 5.86 -3.38 -4.23
C VAL A 90 4.70 -3.87 -3.35
N CYS A 91 3.49 -3.46 -3.69
CA CYS A 91 2.27 -3.81 -2.95
C CYS A 91 1.35 -4.63 -3.88
N PRO A 92 1.39 -5.97 -3.85
CA PRO A 92 0.47 -6.81 -4.60
C PRO A 92 -0.93 -6.84 -3.98
N ASN A 93 -1.93 -7.09 -4.81
CA ASN A 93 -3.23 -7.58 -4.40
C ASN A 93 -3.20 -9.05 -3.98
#